data_AF-A0A800M6H1-F1
#
_entry.id   AF-A0A800M6H1-F1
#
_cell.length_a   1.000
_cell.length_b   1.000
_cell.length_c   1.000
_cell.angle_alpha   90.00
_cell.angle_beta   90.00
_cell.angle_gamma   90.00
#
_symmetry.space_group_name_H-M   'P 1'
#
loop_
_entity.id
_entity.type
_entity.pdbx_description
1 polymer ?
#
loop_
_entity_poly.entity_id
_entity_poly.type
_entity_poly.pdbx_seq_one_letter_code
_entity_poly.pdbx_strand_id
1 'polypeptide(L)'
;MNGFYPIFKRELLAYFRSPVAYVFIIIFLAANAGCTFFLGNFYDSQQASLEIFFLFHPWLYLFLIPAVGMRLWSEERRSGTG
;
A
#
# COMPACT_ATOMS: atom_id res chain seq x y z
N MET A 1 16.53 -27.65 5.53
CA MET A 1 16.34 -26.28 4.98
C MET A 1 15.56 -25.44 6.01
N ASN A 2 16.11 -25.18 7.20
CA ASN A 2 15.34 -24.60 8.32
C ASN A 2 15.62 -23.10 8.58
N GLY A 3 16.36 -22.43 7.70
CA GLY A 3 16.73 -21.02 7.85
C GLY A 3 15.76 -20.02 7.19
N PHE A 4 14.90 -20.47 6.27
CA PHE A 4 14.04 -19.57 5.49
C PHE A 4 13.00 -18.84 6.36
N TYR A 5 12.29 -19.58 7.21
CA TYR A 5 11.24 -19.04 8.06
C TYR A 5 11.73 -17.96 9.06
N PRO A 6 12.82 -18.16 9.82
CA PRO A 6 13.30 -17.13 10.73
C PRO A 6 13.85 -15.88 10.01
N ILE A 7 14.45 -16.02 8.82
CA ILE A 7 14.93 -14.88 8.03
C ILE A 7 13.74 -14.07 7.50
N PHE A 8 12.75 -14.75 6.89
CA PHE A 8 11.54 -14.13 6.36
C PHE A 8 10.78 -13.35 7.44
N LYS A 9 10.58 -13.95 8.62
CA LYS A 9 9.91 -13.28 9.75
C LYS A 9 10.67 -12.03 10.22
N ARG A 10 12.01 -12.09 10.26
CA ARG A 10 12.85 -10.97 10.68
C ARG A 10 12.75 -9.80 9.71
N GLU A 11 12.81 -10.05 8.41
CA GLU A 11 12.67 -9.01 7.38
C GLU A 11 11.28 -8.39 7.39
N LEU A 12 10.23 -9.21 7.46
CA LEU A 12 8.85 -8.72 7.48
C LEU A 12 8.59 -7.83 8.70
N LEU A 13 9.07 -8.21 9.89
CA LEU A 13 9.01 -7.37 11.09
C LEU A 13 9.85 -6.09 10.98
N ALA A 14 11.00 -6.13 10.29
CA ALA A 14 11.82 -4.96 10.06
C ALA A 14 11.11 -3.94 9.14
N TYR A 15 10.39 -4.40 8.12
CA TYR A 15 9.55 -3.54 7.26
C TYR A 15 8.46 -2.81 8.05
N PHE A 16 7.74 -3.53 8.91
CA PHE A 16 6.71 -2.91 9.76
C PHE A 16 7.28 -2.02 10.86
N ARG A 17 8.59 -2.01 11.12
CA ARG A 17 9.22 -1.05 12.04
C ARG A 17 9.55 0.28 11.38
N SER A 18 9.49 0.37 10.05
CA SER A 18 9.71 1.63 9.35
C SER A 18 8.51 2.57 9.57
N PRO A 19 8.68 3.76 10.18
CA PRO A 19 7.59 4.73 10.36
C PRO A 19 6.88 5.07 9.06
N VAL A 20 7.59 4.92 7.95
CA VAL A 20 7.10 5.37 6.66
C VAL A 20 6.28 4.31 5.94
N ALA A 21 6.40 3.03 6.31
CA ALA A 21 5.44 2.01 5.90
C ALA A 21 4.04 2.39 6.43
N TYR A 22 3.94 2.90 7.66
CA TYR A 22 2.69 3.40 8.23
C TYR A 22 2.15 4.63 7.53
N VAL A 23 3.02 5.60 7.17
CA VAL A 23 2.60 6.76 6.36
C VAL A 23 1.97 6.31 5.05
N PHE A 24 2.58 5.32 4.39
CA PHE A 24 2.05 4.78 3.16
C PHE A 24 0.68 4.11 3.35
N ILE A 25 0.52 3.30 4.41
CA ILE A 25 -0.76 2.67 4.75
C ILE A 25 -1.85 3.72 4.98
N ILE A 26 -1.54 4.81 5.70
CA ILE A 26 -2.49 5.90 5.96
C ILE A 26 -2.89 6.59 4.65
N ILE A 27 -1.93 6.91 3.77
CA ILE A 27 -2.21 7.52 2.46
C ILE A 27 -3.05 6.58 1.60
N PHE A 28 -2.71 5.29 1.55
CA PHE A 28 -3.48 4.28 0.83
C PHE A 28 -4.93 4.22 1.32
N LEU A 29 -5.13 4.21 2.65
CA LEU A 29 -6.46 4.16 3.24
C LEU A 29 -7.26 5.43 2.95
N ALA A 30 -6.64 6.60 3.08
CA ALA A 30 -7.25 7.89 2.78
C ALA A 30 -7.62 8.00 1.28
N ALA A 31 -6.77 7.52 0.39
CA ALA A 31 -7.04 7.51 -1.05
C ALA A 31 -8.20 6.57 -1.40
N ASN A 32 -8.27 5.38 -0.78
CA ASN A 32 -9.40 4.46 -0.97
C ASN A 32 -10.73 5.05 -0.50
N ALA A 33 -10.74 5.64 0.71
CA ALA A 33 -11.91 6.33 1.22
C ALA A 33 -12.28 7.53 0.34
N GLY A 34 -11.29 8.33 -0.08
CA GLY A 34 -11.43 9.43 -1.02
C GLY A 34 -12.11 9.02 -2.32
N CYS A 35 -11.55 8.01 -3.00
CA CYS A 35 -12.07 7.51 -4.26
C CYS A 35 -13.45 6.88 -4.11
N THR A 36 -13.71 6.14 -3.04
CA THR A 36 -15.01 5.46 -2.84
C THR A 36 -16.11 6.45 -2.49
N PHE A 37 -15.88 7.29 -1.47
CA PHE A 37 -16.93 8.16 -0.94
C PHE A 37 -17.09 9.46 -1.72
N PHE A 38 -16.00 10.07 -2.21
CA PHE A 38 -16.06 11.37 -2.89
C PHE A 38 -16.13 11.22 -4.42
N LEU A 39 -15.25 10.42 -5.05
CA LEU A 39 -15.26 10.27 -6.52
C LEU A 39 -16.33 9.29 -7.02
N GLY A 40 -16.50 8.18 -6.31
CA GLY A 40 -17.43 7.12 -6.67
C GLY A 40 -18.88 7.40 -6.30
N ASN A 41 -19.12 8.47 -5.54
CA ASN A 41 -20.42 8.84 -5.02
C ASN A 41 -21.20 7.66 -4.40
N PHE A 42 -20.49 6.89 -3.58
CA PHE A 42 -20.97 5.64 -2.99
C PHE A 42 -22.27 5.83 -2.20
N TYR A 43 -22.42 6.96 -1.51
CA TYR A 43 -23.64 7.27 -0.75
C TYR A 43 -24.85 7.61 -1.63
N ASP A 44 -24.65 8.40 -2.69
CA ASP A 44 -25.77 8.77 -3.59
C ASP A 44 -26.16 7.65 -4.54
N SER A 45 -25.28 6.66 -4.74
CA SER A 45 -25.59 5.49 -5.57
C SER A 45 -26.72 4.63 -5.01
N GLN A 46 -27.13 4.82 -3.73
CA GLN A 46 -28.23 4.10 -3.05
C GLN A 46 -28.17 2.57 -3.20
N GLN A 47 -26.97 2.04 -3.46
CA GLN A 47 -26.73 0.62 -3.71
C GLN A 47 -25.85 0.07 -2.59
N ALA A 48 -26.24 -1.06 -2.03
CA ALA A 48 -25.43 -1.81 -1.08
C ALA A 48 -24.39 -2.70 -1.80
N SER A 49 -23.75 -2.17 -2.85
CA SER A 49 -22.74 -2.87 -3.64
C SER A 49 -21.37 -2.27 -3.39
N LEU A 50 -20.35 -3.12 -3.21
CA LEU A 50 -18.95 -2.70 -3.09
C LEU A 50 -18.28 -2.52 -4.47
N GLU A 51 -19.05 -2.49 -5.55
CA GLU A 51 -18.53 -2.43 -6.91
C GLU A 51 -17.67 -1.19 -7.14
N ILE A 52 -18.16 -0.03 -6.71
CA ILE A 52 -17.47 1.25 -6.81
C ILE A 52 -16.13 1.20 -6.06
N PHE A 53 -16.09 0.57 -4.88
CA PHE A 53 -14.86 0.37 -4.11
C PHE A 53 -13.83 -0.44 -4.91
N PHE A 54 -14.22 -1.60 -5.44
CA PHE A 54 -13.32 -2.47 -6.21
C PHE A 54 -12.90 -1.87 -7.56
N LEU A 55 -13.73 -1.04 -8.18
CA LEU A 55 -13.40 -0.37 -9.45
C LEU A 55 -12.16 0.53 -9.32
N PHE A 56 -11.99 1.21 -8.19
CA PHE A 56 -10.85 2.11 -7.96
C PHE A 56 -9.58 1.39 -7.47
N HIS A 57 -9.67 0.15 -6.99
CA HIS A 57 -8.50 -0.61 -6.49
C HIS A 57 -7.39 -0.79 -7.53
N PRO A 58 -7.67 -1.24 -8.77
CA PRO A 58 -6.65 -1.37 -9.81
C PRO A 58 -5.92 -0.06 -10.09
N TRP A 59 -6.65 1.06 -10.15
CA TRP A 59 -6.08 2.38 -10.41
C TRP A 59 -5.20 2.87 -9.27
N LEU A 60 -5.67 2.70 -8.03
CA LEU A 60 -4.89 3.04 -6.85
C LEU A 60 -3.61 2.20 -6.79
N TYR A 61 -3.69 0.88 -7.01
CA TYR A 61 -2.53 0.01 -7.05
C TYR A 61 -1.56 0.34 -8.17
N LEU A 62 -2.03 0.71 -9.35
CA LEU A 62 -1.17 1.12 -10.47
C LEU A 62 -0.27 2.29 -10.10
N PHE A 63 -0.76 3.24 -9.30
CA PHE A 63 0.03 4.39 -8.84
C PHE A 63 0.85 4.08 -7.57
N LEU A 64 0.23 3.38 -6.62
CA LEU A 64 0.76 3.17 -5.29
C LEU A 64 1.86 2.09 -5.25
N ILE A 65 1.73 1.00 -6.03
CA ILE A 65 2.76 -0.06 -6.09
C ILE A 65 4.11 0.48 -6.59
N PRO A 66 4.20 1.20 -7.72
CA PRO A 66 5.47 1.80 -8.15
C PRO A 66 6.01 2.82 -7.15
N ALA A 67 5.14 3.61 -6.50
CA ALA A 67 5.57 4.57 -5.49
C ALA A 67 6.23 3.90 -4.27
N VAL A 68 5.70 2.74 -3.82
CA VAL A 68 6.37 1.92 -2.78
C VAL A 68 7.69 1.35 -3.30
N GLY A 69 7.68 0.80 -4.51
CA GLY A 69 8.86 0.14 -5.09
C GLY A 69 10.03 1.10 -5.33
N MET A 70 9.77 2.29 -5.88
CA MET A 70 10.78 3.33 -6.07
C MET A 70 11.39 3.80 -4.75
N ARG A 71 10.56 3.88 -3.71
CA ARG A 71 11.02 4.25 -2.38
C ARG A 71 11.89 3.16 -1.76
N LEU A 72 11.52 1.89 -1.90
CA LEU A 72 12.34 0.76 -1.47
C LEU A 72 13.70 0.79 -2.17
N TRP A 73 13.69 0.96 -3.49
CA TRP A 73 14.90 1.02 -4.31
C TRP A 73 15.77 2.26 -4.01
N SER A 74 15.14 3.38 -3.66
CA SER A 74 15.84 4.59 -3.24
C SER A 74 16.47 4.45 -1.85
N GLU A 75 15.84 3.74 -0.93
CA GLU A 75 16.41 3.45 0.40
C GLU A 75 17.60 2.50 0.27
N GLU A 76 17.51 1.49 -0.58
CA GLU A 76 18.60 0.55 -0.89
C GLU A 76 19.81 1.25 -1.52
N ARG A 77 19.58 2.15 -2.49
CA ARG A 77 20.64 2.96 -3.10
C ARG A 77 21.29 3.94 -2.13
N ARG A 78 20.53 4.46 -1.16
CA ARG A 78 21.02 5.43 -0.18
C ARG A 78 21.79 4.76 0.97
N SER A 79 21.51 3.50 1.28
CA SER A 79 22.24 2.73 2.32
C SER A 79 23.61 2.21 1.86
N GLY A 80 23.96 2.34 0.57
CA GLY A 80 25.33 2.11 0.10
C GLY A 80 25.82 0.65 0.11
N THR A 81 24.92 -0.34 0.12
CA THR A 81 25.28 -1.75 -0.12
C THR A 81 25.16 -2.06 -1.61
N GLY A 82 26.11 -1.54 -2.38
CA GLY A 82 26.46 -2.02 -3.71
C GLY A 82 27.74 -2.84 -3.64
#